data_AF-A0A329XIW3-F1
#
_entry.id   AF-A0A329XIW3-F1
#
_cell.length_a   1.000
_cell.length_b   1.000
_cell.length_c   1.000
_cell.angle_alpha   90.00
_cell.angle_beta   90.00
_cell.angle_gamma   90.00
#
_symmetry.space_group_name_H-M   'P 1'
#
loop_
_entity.id
_entity.type
_entity.pdbx_description
1 polymer ?
#
loop_
_entity_poly.entity_id
_entity_poly.type
_entity_poly.pdbx_seq_one_letter_code
_entity_poly.pdbx_strand_id
1 'polypeptide(L)'
;MFALALMILVPFVSCVDQGQIPMSRWLKQQDAVTYVQMACPDRGKGCTLSTRVTLAPDTSAQEAASIVDGALEKAIQDRHVTANSFHISLKWQYHSTQLHYDGPLVAPRSPEDGFSNRMLAPQARAQRLEALRTATDITADDIDQVTVSDRSIEVERGEVHTIPTSLLATRTFSDNLETMTLTDTFTLRGWRIKTISDTEAPPPSEAVNSLIRNTVEVSLPDGTNPLLELDTTEYSLIKNSEPRIKVWFLPKDDDDDLEIQSAAAVLATIEGTPYFADVELCAEHEYGSKTPLSCVSYEIENGRIGHSSRYPKERAQEIYDAAQQL
;
A
#
# COMPACT_ATOMS: atom_id res chain seq x y z
N MET A 1 -46.35 -8.24 13.10
CA MET A 1 -45.24 -7.42 12.56
C MET A 1 -44.19 -6.98 13.60
N PHE A 2 -44.23 -7.45 14.86
CA PHE A 2 -43.22 -7.10 15.88
C PHE A 2 -42.02 -8.08 15.97
N ALA A 3 -42.13 -9.30 15.42
CA ALA A 3 -41.09 -10.32 15.53
C ALA A 3 -39.90 -10.11 14.57
N LEU A 4 -40.09 -9.39 13.45
CA LEU A 4 -39.04 -9.16 12.45
C LEU A 4 -38.04 -8.07 12.90
N ALA A 5 -38.51 -7.03 13.59
CA ALA A 5 -37.65 -5.98 14.13
C ALA A 5 -36.76 -6.49 15.28
N LEU A 6 -37.24 -7.47 16.07
CA LEU A 6 -36.47 -8.05 17.17
C LEU A 6 -35.29 -8.92 16.66
N MET A 7 -35.45 -9.66 15.55
CA MET A 7 -34.36 -10.51 15.02
C MET A 7 -33.21 -9.72 14.40
N ILE A 8 -33.45 -8.50 13.92
CA ILE A 8 -32.40 -7.60 13.38
C ILE A 8 -31.64 -6.90 14.52
N LEU A 9 -32.30 -6.63 15.65
CA LEU A 9 -31.71 -5.94 16.80
C LEU A 9 -30.84 -6.85 17.69
N VAL A 10 -31.18 -8.12 17.88
CA VAL A 10 -30.44 -9.05 18.76
C VAL A 10 -28.96 -9.24 18.38
N PRO A 11 -28.57 -9.47 17.12
CA PRO A 11 -27.15 -9.57 16.76
C PRO A 11 -26.39 -8.25 16.94
N PHE A 12 -27.06 -7.11 16.76
CA PHE A 12 -26.49 -5.77 16.94
C PHE A 12 -26.25 -5.44 18.43
N VAL A 13 -27.24 -5.71 19.29
CA VAL A 13 -27.14 -5.52 20.74
C VAL A 13 -26.08 -6.45 21.34
N SER A 14 -26.00 -7.71 20.88
CA SER A 14 -24.94 -8.64 21.31
C SER A 14 -23.55 -8.17 20.88
N CYS A 15 -23.39 -7.61 19.68
CA CYS A 15 -22.12 -7.03 19.25
C CYS A 15 -21.66 -5.86 20.14
N VAL A 16 -22.57 -4.94 20.44
CA VAL A 16 -22.24 -3.76 21.25
C VAL A 16 -21.97 -4.15 22.70
N ASP A 17 -22.91 -4.85 23.34
CA ASP A 17 -22.84 -5.14 24.76
C ASP A 17 -21.78 -6.20 25.09
N GLN A 18 -21.58 -7.18 24.20
CA GLN A 18 -20.69 -8.31 24.46
C GLN A 18 -19.36 -8.21 23.70
N GLY A 19 -19.28 -7.48 22.59
CA GLY A 19 -18.02 -7.22 21.88
C GLY A 19 -17.36 -5.88 22.25
N GLN A 20 -18.05 -4.77 21.96
CA GLN A 20 -17.45 -3.43 22.04
C GLN A 20 -17.04 -3.03 23.45
N ILE A 21 -17.93 -3.22 24.43
CA ILE A 21 -17.68 -2.78 25.82
C ILE A 21 -16.46 -3.48 26.45
N PRO A 22 -16.35 -4.82 26.49
CA PRO A 22 -15.21 -5.47 27.12
C PRO A 22 -13.90 -5.17 26.40
N MET A 23 -13.90 -5.12 25.06
CA MET A 23 -12.70 -4.80 24.28
C MET A 23 -12.26 -3.34 24.50
N SER A 24 -13.21 -2.39 24.43
CA SER A 24 -12.91 -0.97 24.68
C SER A 24 -12.37 -0.75 26.09
N ARG A 25 -12.93 -1.43 27.10
CA ARG A 25 -12.46 -1.34 28.49
C ARG A 25 -11.04 -1.88 28.62
N TRP A 26 -10.74 -3.03 28.03
CA TRP A 26 -9.40 -3.62 28.09
C TRP A 26 -8.37 -2.73 27.38
N LEU A 27 -8.69 -2.21 26.19
CA LEU A 27 -7.81 -1.30 25.46
C LEU A 27 -7.51 -0.01 26.23
N LYS A 28 -8.51 0.57 26.90
CA LYS A 28 -8.35 1.78 27.73
C LYS A 28 -7.52 1.56 29.00
N GLN A 29 -7.21 0.32 29.35
CA GLN A 29 -6.34 -0.01 30.48
C GLN A 29 -4.87 -0.15 30.07
N GLN A 30 -4.54 -0.06 28.78
CA GLN A 30 -3.16 -0.11 28.30
C GLN A 30 -2.54 1.29 28.42
N ASP A 31 -1.37 1.40 29.06
CA ASP A 31 -0.76 2.69 29.40
C ASP A 31 -0.51 3.59 28.18
N ALA A 32 -0.13 3.01 27.06
CA ALA A 32 0.15 3.75 25.82
C ALA A 32 -1.12 4.12 25.03
N VAL A 33 -2.33 3.72 25.45
CA VAL A 33 -3.57 4.02 24.70
C VAL A 33 -4.19 5.33 25.17
N THR A 34 -4.30 6.29 24.27
CA THR A 34 -4.90 7.61 24.56
C THR A 34 -6.36 7.70 24.14
N TYR A 35 -6.74 6.98 23.08
CA TYR A 35 -8.11 6.99 22.56
C TYR A 35 -8.47 5.67 21.89
N VAL A 36 -9.73 5.27 22.01
CA VAL A 36 -10.28 4.05 21.42
C VAL A 36 -11.61 4.36 20.76
N GLN A 37 -11.70 4.09 19.46
CA GLN A 37 -12.94 4.10 18.69
C GLN A 37 -13.30 2.66 18.30
N MET A 38 -14.51 2.22 18.65
CA MET A 38 -15.05 0.93 18.25
C MET A 38 -16.16 1.13 17.22
N ALA A 39 -16.25 0.25 16.24
CA ALA A 39 -17.35 0.18 15.30
C ALA A 39 -17.80 -1.27 15.14
N CYS A 40 -19.10 -1.47 14.94
CA CYS A 40 -19.68 -2.75 14.59
C CYS A 40 -20.60 -2.62 13.38
N PRO A 41 -20.03 -2.49 12.18
CA PRO A 41 -20.84 -2.49 10.97
C PRO A 41 -21.43 -3.89 10.76
N ASP A 42 -22.75 -3.98 10.59
CA ASP A 42 -23.39 -5.17 10.04
C ASP A 42 -23.23 -5.17 8.52
N ARG A 43 -22.47 -6.12 8.00
CA ARG A 43 -22.24 -6.30 6.55
C ARG A 43 -23.03 -7.48 5.98
N GLY A 44 -24.11 -7.92 6.64
CA GLY A 44 -24.95 -9.04 6.19
C GLY A 44 -24.31 -10.43 6.34
N LYS A 45 -23.02 -10.50 6.70
CA LYS A 45 -22.29 -11.73 7.09
C LYS A 45 -22.12 -11.85 8.62
N GLY A 46 -22.89 -11.05 9.36
CA GLY A 46 -22.83 -10.89 10.81
C GLY A 46 -21.89 -9.79 11.27
N CYS A 47 -21.64 -9.76 12.58
CA CYS A 47 -20.95 -8.68 13.26
C CYS A 47 -19.42 -8.70 13.03
N THR A 48 -18.86 -7.60 12.51
CA THR A 48 -17.41 -7.33 12.51
C THR A 48 -17.09 -6.26 13.55
N LEU A 49 -16.24 -6.57 14.53
CA LEU A 49 -15.76 -5.60 15.50
C LEU A 49 -14.49 -4.94 14.98
N SER A 50 -14.59 -3.68 14.53
CA SER A 50 -13.44 -2.91 14.04
C SER A 50 -13.05 -1.86 15.08
N THR A 51 -11.77 -1.81 15.39
CA THR A 51 -11.20 -0.94 16.42
C THR A 51 -10.15 -0.03 15.81
N ARG A 52 -10.26 1.27 16.08
CA ARG A 52 -9.19 2.24 15.83
C ARG A 52 -8.66 2.75 17.16
N VAL A 53 -7.38 2.58 17.40
CA VAL A 53 -6.71 2.97 18.64
C VAL A 53 -5.74 4.09 18.33
N THR A 54 -5.78 5.16 19.11
CA THR A 54 -4.71 6.17 19.09
C THR A 54 -3.77 5.89 20.26
N LEU A 55 -2.48 5.75 19.97
CA LEU A 55 -1.46 5.58 20.99
C LEU A 55 -0.88 6.93 21.41
N ALA A 56 -0.17 6.95 22.53
CA ALA A 56 0.61 8.11 22.96
C ALA A 56 1.73 8.39 21.94
N PRO A 57 2.13 9.66 21.77
CA PRO A 57 3.30 10.00 20.96
C PRO A 57 4.54 9.21 21.41
N ASP A 58 5.40 8.86 20.46
CA ASP A 58 6.65 8.14 20.67
C ASP A 58 6.50 6.75 21.32
N THR A 59 5.29 6.16 21.27
CA THR A 59 5.05 4.76 21.68
C THR A 59 5.97 3.83 20.88
N SER A 60 6.69 2.95 21.56
CA SER A 60 7.66 2.06 20.92
C SER A 60 7.01 0.96 20.08
N ALA A 61 7.75 0.43 19.09
CA ALA A 61 7.30 -0.73 18.30
C ALA A 61 6.93 -1.94 19.17
N GLN A 62 7.67 -2.16 20.28
CA GLN A 62 7.42 -3.25 21.20
C GLN A 62 6.08 -3.11 21.94
N GLU A 63 5.77 -1.91 22.42
CA GLU A 63 4.51 -1.61 23.10
C GLU A 63 3.33 -1.67 22.13
N ALA A 64 3.47 -1.08 20.93
CA ALA A 64 2.47 -1.15 19.88
C ALA A 64 2.16 -2.62 19.50
N ALA A 65 3.20 -3.44 19.27
CA ALA A 65 3.03 -4.87 18.99
C ALA A 65 2.33 -5.61 20.14
N SER A 66 2.72 -5.34 21.39
CA SER A 66 2.09 -5.94 22.57
C SER A 66 0.61 -5.60 22.70
N ILE A 67 0.20 -4.37 22.35
CA ILE A 67 -1.20 -3.96 22.35
C ILE A 67 -1.99 -4.71 21.29
N VAL A 68 -1.44 -4.85 20.07
CA VAL A 68 -2.08 -5.64 19.01
C VAL A 68 -2.23 -7.09 19.43
N ASP A 69 -1.14 -7.73 19.84
CA ASP A 69 -1.16 -9.14 20.26
C ASP A 69 -2.15 -9.38 21.40
N GLY A 70 -2.11 -8.55 22.44
CA GLY A 70 -3.03 -8.63 23.56
C GLY A 70 -4.49 -8.40 23.13
N ALA A 71 -4.75 -7.49 22.20
CA ALA A 71 -6.11 -7.26 21.69
C ALA A 71 -6.63 -8.45 20.88
N LEU A 72 -5.79 -9.05 20.03
CA LEU A 72 -6.13 -10.24 19.25
C LEU A 72 -6.38 -11.45 20.17
N GLU A 73 -5.52 -11.68 21.17
CA GLU A 73 -5.71 -12.72 22.18
C GLU A 73 -6.99 -12.49 22.98
N LYS A 74 -7.22 -11.26 23.44
CA LYS A 74 -8.43 -10.88 24.16
C LYS A 74 -9.69 -11.13 23.33
N ALA A 75 -9.65 -10.81 22.04
CA ALA A 75 -10.76 -11.04 21.13
C ALA A 75 -11.07 -12.53 20.98
N ILE A 76 -10.05 -13.39 20.90
CA ILE A 76 -10.21 -14.83 20.71
C ILE A 76 -10.60 -15.56 22.00
N GLN A 77 -10.01 -15.19 23.13
CA GLN A 77 -10.16 -15.93 24.39
C GLN A 77 -11.35 -15.46 25.23
N ASP A 78 -11.78 -14.20 25.10
CA ASP A 78 -12.88 -13.69 25.89
C ASP A 78 -14.22 -14.16 25.32
N ARG A 79 -14.85 -15.12 26.00
CA ARG A 79 -16.17 -15.66 25.64
C ARG A 79 -17.27 -14.60 25.49
N HIS A 80 -17.08 -13.41 26.04
CA HIS A 80 -18.06 -12.33 25.87
C HIS A 80 -17.91 -11.68 24.49
N VAL A 81 -16.74 -11.71 23.85
CA VAL A 81 -16.57 -11.16 22.49
C VAL A 81 -17.29 -12.04 21.47
N THR A 82 -18.53 -11.67 21.16
CA THR A 82 -19.42 -12.42 20.26
C THR A 82 -19.33 -12.00 18.80
N ALA A 83 -18.31 -11.23 18.42
CA ALA A 83 -18.13 -10.83 17.03
C ALA A 83 -17.70 -12.00 16.13
N ASN A 84 -18.17 -12.03 14.89
CA ASN A 84 -17.71 -13.03 13.91
C ASN A 84 -16.28 -12.75 13.46
N SER A 85 -15.89 -11.48 13.44
CA SER A 85 -14.53 -11.05 13.13
C SER A 85 -14.11 -9.89 14.01
N PHE A 86 -12.82 -9.79 14.29
CA PHE A 86 -12.20 -8.69 15.00
C PHE A 86 -11.03 -8.14 14.19
N HIS A 87 -10.93 -6.82 14.16
CA HIS A 87 -9.88 -6.08 13.48
C HIS A 87 -9.43 -4.90 14.36
N ILE A 88 -8.12 -4.68 14.44
CA ILE A 88 -7.52 -3.58 15.18
C ILE A 88 -6.58 -2.79 14.28
N SER A 89 -6.73 -1.48 14.30
CA SER A 89 -5.80 -0.53 13.70
C SER A 89 -5.27 0.41 14.77
N LEU A 90 -3.99 0.77 14.67
CA LEU A 90 -3.32 1.71 15.55
C LEU A 90 -2.91 2.94 14.76
N LYS A 91 -2.96 4.11 15.38
CA LYS A 91 -2.35 5.33 14.86
C LYS A 91 -1.63 6.10 15.96
N TRP A 92 -0.47 6.65 15.68
CA TRP A 92 0.24 7.51 16.62
C TRP A 92 1.26 8.38 15.91
N GLN A 93 1.74 9.40 16.62
CA GLN A 93 2.84 10.22 16.18
C GLN A 93 4.14 9.61 16.72
N TYR A 94 5.13 9.36 15.88
CA TYR A 94 6.47 8.93 16.30
C TYR A 94 7.47 9.94 15.72
N HIS A 95 8.06 10.74 16.60
CA HIS A 95 8.81 11.93 16.20
C HIS A 95 7.97 12.86 15.29
N SER A 96 8.49 13.22 14.12
CA SER A 96 7.82 14.02 13.09
C SER A 96 6.86 13.23 12.20
N THR A 97 6.87 11.89 12.26
CA THR A 97 6.13 11.03 11.33
C THR A 97 4.85 10.45 11.96
N GLN A 98 3.76 10.41 11.20
CA GLN A 98 2.55 9.68 11.60
C GLN A 98 2.71 8.18 11.28
N LEU A 99 2.57 7.33 12.29
CA LEU A 99 2.53 5.88 12.10
C LEU A 99 1.09 5.37 12.12
N HIS A 100 0.76 4.52 11.15
CA HIS A 100 -0.49 3.80 11.06
C HIS A 100 -0.19 2.30 10.94
N TYR A 101 -0.86 1.47 11.73
CA TYR A 101 -0.78 0.02 11.64
C TYR A 101 -2.18 -0.53 11.40
N ASP A 102 -2.38 -1.27 10.31
CA ASP A 102 -3.60 -1.98 9.97
C ASP A 102 -3.40 -3.47 10.27
N GLY A 103 -3.99 -3.91 11.39
CA GLY A 103 -3.75 -5.24 11.92
C GLY A 103 -4.49 -6.35 11.18
N PRO A 104 -4.12 -7.63 11.42
CA PRO A 104 -4.81 -8.74 10.79
C PRO A 104 -6.25 -8.85 11.30
N LEU A 105 -7.12 -9.38 10.44
CA LEU A 105 -8.45 -9.82 10.85
C LEU A 105 -8.35 -11.19 11.51
N VAL A 106 -9.05 -11.39 12.63
CA VAL A 106 -9.22 -12.71 13.28
C VAL A 106 -10.70 -13.06 13.40
N ALA A 107 -11.01 -14.34 13.55
CA ALA A 107 -12.36 -14.86 13.76
C ALA A 107 -12.53 -15.41 15.19
N PRO A 108 -13.06 -14.62 16.14
CA PRO A 108 -13.24 -15.04 17.54
C PRO A 108 -14.10 -16.29 17.74
N ARG A 109 -15.15 -16.45 16.92
CA ARG A 109 -16.14 -17.55 17.04
C ARG A 109 -15.73 -18.87 16.41
N SER A 110 -14.64 -18.86 15.66
CA SER A 110 -14.11 -20.07 15.03
C SER A 110 -12.61 -20.18 15.28
N PRO A 111 -12.18 -20.26 16.55
CA PRO A 111 -10.76 -20.36 16.89
C PRO A 111 -10.14 -21.68 16.43
N GLU A 112 -10.96 -22.70 16.16
CA GLU A 112 -10.52 -23.97 15.55
C GLU A 112 -10.16 -23.81 14.07
N ASP A 113 -10.65 -22.74 13.41
CA ASP A 113 -10.23 -22.38 12.08
C ASP A 113 -8.78 -21.90 12.19
N GLY A 114 -7.83 -22.73 11.74
CA GLY A 114 -6.39 -22.46 11.89
C GLY A 114 -5.89 -21.12 11.32
N PHE A 115 -6.75 -20.32 10.71
CA PHE A 115 -6.51 -18.92 10.38
C PHE A 115 -6.26 -18.02 11.61
N SER A 116 -7.16 -18.00 12.61
CA SER A 116 -7.01 -17.13 13.78
C SER A 116 -5.76 -17.49 14.60
N ASN A 117 -5.48 -18.79 14.74
CA ASN A 117 -4.29 -19.28 15.44
C ASN A 117 -2.99 -18.95 14.69
N ARG A 118 -3.01 -18.85 13.36
CA ARG A 118 -1.84 -18.42 12.58
C ARG A 118 -1.47 -16.97 12.87
N MET A 119 -2.44 -16.07 13.08
CA MET A 119 -2.19 -14.66 13.38
C MET A 119 -1.59 -14.42 14.78
N LEU A 120 -1.71 -15.40 15.67
CA LEU A 120 -1.10 -15.40 17.01
C LEU A 120 0.10 -16.35 17.13
N ALA A 121 0.49 -17.05 16.06
CA ALA A 121 1.64 -17.93 16.07
C ALA A 121 2.93 -17.14 16.32
N PRO A 122 3.97 -17.74 16.93
CA PRO A 122 5.23 -17.05 17.22
C PRO A 122 5.84 -16.33 16.00
N GLN A 123 5.72 -16.93 14.81
CA GLN A 123 6.19 -16.34 13.55
C GLN A 123 5.43 -15.06 13.19
N ALA A 124 4.09 -15.06 13.25
CA ALA A 124 3.28 -13.88 12.96
C ALA A 124 3.53 -12.74 13.97
N ARG A 125 3.81 -13.07 15.24
CA ARG A 125 4.20 -12.09 16.26
C ARG A 125 5.57 -11.48 15.97
N ALA A 126 6.55 -12.31 15.61
CA ALA A 126 7.89 -11.87 15.25
C ALA A 126 7.84 -10.95 14.02
N GLN A 127 7.12 -11.35 12.97
CA GLN A 127 6.93 -10.53 11.76
C GLN A 127 6.26 -9.19 12.07
N ARG A 128 5.18 -9.18 12.87
CA ARG A 128 4.51 -7.94 13.27
C ARG A 128 5.45 -7.00 14.01
N LEU A 129 6.19 -7.52 14.99
CA LEU A 129 7.15 -6.74 15.75
C LEU A 129 8.24 -6.17 14.85
N GLU A 130 8.76 -6.97 13.93
CA GLU A 130 9.79 -6.54 12.98
C GLU A 130 9.27 -5.47 12.02
N ALA A 131 8.04 -5.60 11.52
CA ALA A 131 7.43 -4.62 10.64
C ALA A 131 7.23 -3.28 11.37
N LEU A 132 6.77 -3.32 12.62
CA LEU A 132 6.63 -2.13 13.47
C LEU A 132 7.97 -1.50 13.83
N ARG A 133 9.02 -2.30 14.08
CA ARG A 133 10.39 -1.79 14.30
C ARG A 133 10.93 -1.10 13.06
N THR A 134 10.76 -1.75 11.91
CA THR A 134 11.15 -1.17 10.62
C THR A 134 10.43 0.16 10.40
N ALA A 135 9.14 0.23 10.66
CA ALA A 135 8.38 1.47 10.54
C ALA A 135 8.87 2.58 11.47
N THR A 136 9.24 2.27 12.72
CA THR A 136 9.86 3.26 13.62
C THR A 136 11.27 3.66 13.17
N ASP A 137 12.07 2.72 12.67
CA ASP A 137 13.47 2.93 12.27
C ASP A 137 13.59 3.74 10.97
N ILE A 138 12.59 3.68 10.09
CA ILE A 138 12.58 4.47 8.85
C ILE A 138 12.05 5.88 9.03
N THR A 139 11.42 6.20 10.18
CA THR A 139 10.89 7.55 10.43
C THR A 139 11.95 8.64 10.26
N ALA A 140 11.54 9.76 9.69
CA ALA A 140 12.42 10.87 9.39
C ALA A 140 11.61 12.16 9.19
N ASP A 141 12.28 13.32 9.26
CA ASP A 141 11.65 14.63 9.08
C ASP A 141 11.00 14.82 7.69
N ASP A 142 11.44 14.07 6.68
CA ASP A 142 10.93 14.11 5.31
C ASP A 142 9.84 13.05 5.03
N ILE A 143 9.35 12.37 6.07
CA ILE A 143 8.28 11.37 5.97
C ILE A 143 7.05 11.85 6.75
N ASP A 144 5.96 12.03 6.03
CA ASP A 144 4.68 12.44 6.61
C ASP A 144 4.00 11.27 7.31
N GLN A 145 3.94 10.10 6.66
CA GLN A 145 3.27 8.92 7.18
C GLN A 145 3.97 7.61 6.80
N VAL A 146 3.96 6.65 7.73
CA VAL A 146 4.24 5.23 7.43
C VAL A 146 3.03 4.40 7.81
N THR A 147 2.53 3.61 6.85
CA THR A 147 1.46 2.64 7.06
C THR A 147 2.04 1.23 7.01
N VAL A 148 1.73 0.41 8.00
CA VAL A 148 2.13 -1.01 8.06
C VAL A 148 0.87 -1.87 8.05
N SER A 149 0.81 -2.87 7.18
CA SER A 149 -0.23 -3.91 7.18
C SER A 149 0.38 -5.28 7.46
N ASP A 150 -0.41 -6.35 7.30
CA ASP A 150 0.10 -7.72 7.40
C ASP A 150 1.07 -8.09 6.26
N ARG A 151 1.06 -7.33 5.15
CA ARG A 151 1.83 -7.63 3.94
C ARG A 151 2.47 -6.42 3.28
N SER A 152 2.32 -5.22 3.83
CA SER A 152 2.92 -4.03 3.25
C SER A 152 3.51 -3.07 4.27
N ILE A 153 4.54 -2.35 3.83
CA ILE A 153 5.02 -1.12 4.47
C ILE A 153 4.95 -0.03 3.40
N GLU A 154 4.22 1.04 3.69
CA GLU A 154 3.95 2.14 2.77
C GLU A 154 4.42 3.44 3.41
N VAL A 155 5.29 4.17 2.72
CA VAL A 155 5.84 5.46 3.13
C VAL A 155 5.25 6.53 2.23
N GLU A 156 4.58 7.50 2.84
CA GLU A 156 4.10 8.70 2.16
C GLU A 156 4.98 9.89 2.55
N ARG A 157 5.46 10.57 1.52
CA ARG A 157 6.22 11.82 1.61
C ARG A 157 5.47 12.87 0.79
N GLY A 158 5.52 14.12 1.24
CA GLY A 158 4.95 15.24 0.52
C GLY A 158 5.78 15.63 -0.71
N GLU A 159 5.88 16.94 -0.92
CA GLU A 159 6.75 17.51 -1.94
C GLU A 159 8.21 17.49 -1.48
N VAL A 160 9.08 16.94 -2.34
CA VAL A 160 10.53 16.85 -2.09
C VAL A 160 11.30 17.58 -3.18
N HIS A 161 12.48 18.11 -2.83
CA HIS A 161 13.33 18.86 -3.76
C HIS A 161 14.36 17.98 -4.49
N THR A 162 14.63 16.79 -3.94
CA THR A 162 15.57 15.80 -4.49
C THR A 162 15.02 14.40 -4.28
N ILE A 163 15.44 13.44 -5.10
CA ILE A 163 15.08 12.02 -4.92
C ILE A 163 15.53 11.59 -3.51
N PRO A 164 14.62 11.04 -2.66
CA PRO A 164 14.98 10.60 -1.32
C PRO A 164 16.07 9.52 -1.35
N THR A 165 17.07 9.64 -0.49
CA THR A 165 18.10 8.59 -0.35
C THR A 165 17.64 7.41 0.50
N SER A 166 16.44 7.51 1.07
CA SER A 166 15.86 6.55 2.02
C SER A 166 14.69 5.74 1.43
N LEU A 167 14.57 5.67 0.10
CA LEU A 167 13.54 4.86 -0.58
C LEU A 167 13.61 3.39 -0.12
N LEU A 168 12.47 2.84 0.29
CA LEU A 168 12.31 1.45 0.71
C LEU A 168 12.72 0.47 -0.39
N ALA A 169 12.42 0.79 -1.64
CA ALA A 169 12.78 -0.04 -2.79
C ALA A 169 14.29 -0.27 -2.95
N THR A 170 15.12 0.50 -2.26
CA THR A 170 16.58 0.37 -2.32
C THR A 170 17.20 -0.14 -1.04
N ARG A 171 16.38 -0.53 -0.06
CA ARG A 171 16.82 -1.00 1.26
C ARG A 171 16.81 -2.53 1.35
N THR A 172 17.69 -3.04 2.19
CA THR A 172 17.71 -4.45 2.61
C THR A 172 16.93 -4.62 3.90
N PHE A 173 16.15 -5.68 4.00
CA PHE A 173 15.33 -6.00 5.17
C PHE A 173 15.74 -7.34 5.78
N SER A 174 15.27 -7.62 7.00
CA SER A 174 15.52 -8.91 7.64
C SER A 174 14.61 -10.00 7.07
N ASP A 175 15.04 -11.26 7.17
CA ASP A 175 14.29 -12.44 6.71
C ASP A 175 12.91 -12.58 7.37
N ASN A 176 12.67 -11.92 8.51
CA ASN A 176 11.37 -11.92 9.17
C ASN A 176 10.30 -11.11 8.41
N LEU A 177 10.69 -10.32 7.41
CA LEU A 177 9.79 -9.55 6.54
C LEU A 177 9.65 -10.15 5.13
N GLU A 178 10.20 -11.35 4.90
CA GLU A 178 10.04 -12.10 3.65
C GLU A 178 8.55 -12.07 3.23
N THR A 179 8.27 -11.74 1.97
CA THR A 179 6.93 -11.52 1.37
C THR A 179 6.20 -10.20 1.64
N MET A 180 6.86 -9.15 2.16
CA MET A 180 6.23 -7.82 2.27
C MET A 180 6.42 -6.96 1.01
N THR A 181 5.34 -6.31 0.59
CA THR A 181 5.36 -5.25 -0.43
C THR A 181 5.75 -3.92 0.20
N LEU A 182 6.74 -3.26 -0.36
CA LEU A 182 7.27 -1.99 0.09
C LEU A 182 6.88 -0.91 -0.90
N THR A 183 6.25 0.16 -0.42
CA THR A 183 5.83 1.29 -1.27
C THR A 183 6.38 2.60 -0.73
N ASP A 184 7.03 3.42 -1.57
CA ASP A 184 7.21 4.86 -1.30
C ASP A 184 6.33 5.64 -2.26
N THR A 185 5.74 6.74 -1.79
CA THR A 185 5.08 7.75 -2.61
C THR A 185 5.59 9.13 -2.25
N PHE A 186 5.95 9.94 -3.24
CA PHE A 186 6.39 11.34 -3.05
C PHE A 186 6.10 12.20 -4.28
N THR A 187 6.16 13.52 -4.13
CA THR A 187 6.05 14.45 -5.27
C THR A 187 7.39 15.15 -5.54
N LEU A 188 7.89 15.06 -6.77
CA LEU A 188 9.14 15.70 -7.20
C LEU A 188 8.88 16.50 -8.48
N ARG A 189 9.05 17.82 -8.45
CA ARG A 189 8.87 18.71 -9.61
C ARG A 189 7.50 18.53 -10.31
N GLY A 190 6.44 18.41 -9.51
CA GLY A 190 5.07 18.21 -10.03
C GLY A 190 4.74 16.77 -10.41
N TRP A 191 5.72 15.86 -10.45
CA TRP A 191 5.48 14.44 -10.67
C TRP A 191 5.22 13.71 -9.36
N ARG A 192 4.10 12.99 -9.28
CA ARG A 192 3.90 11.96 -8.26
C ARG A 192 4.75 10.76 -8.64
N ILE A 193 5.59 10.30 -7.73
CA ILE A 193 6.43 9.12 -7.90
C ILE A 193 5.96 8.07 -6.92
N LYS A 194 5.81 6.83 -7.40
CA LYS A 194 5.48 5.66 -6.58
C LYS A 194 6.46 4.54 -6.89
N THR A 195 7.17 4.03 -5.90
CA THR A 195 8.05 2.86 -6.07
C THR A 195 7.48 1.71 -5.28
N ILE A 196 7.28 0.57 -5.92
CA ILE A 196 6.77 -0.68 -5.34
C ILE A 196 7.85 -1.73 -5.51
N SER A 197 8.16 -2.45 -4.44
CA SER A 197 9.19 -3.49 -4.42
C SER A 197 8.82 -4.55 -3.39
N ASP A 198 9.59 -5.62 -3.32
CA ASP A 198 9.54 -6.58 -2.23
C ASP A 198 10.86 -6.61 -1.44
N THR A 199 10.85 -7.31 -0.32
CA THR A 199 12.02 -7.45 0.56
C THR A 199 13.08 -8.42 0.02
N GLU A 200 12.79 -9.21 -1.02
CA GLU A 200 13.63 -10.33 -1.46
C GLU A 200 14.68 -9.89 -2.48
N ALA A 201 14.31 -9.06 -3.45
CA ALA A 201 15.20 -8.67 -4.55
C ALA A 201 15.13 -7.16 -4.85
N PRO A 202 15.68 -6.30 -3.97
CA PRO A 202 15.62 -4.86 -4.20
C PRO A 202 16.34 -4.46 -5.51
N PRO A 203 15.74 -3.59 -6.34
CA PRO A 203 16.35 -3.10 -7.55
C PRO A 203 17.67 -2.36 -7.28
N PRO A 204 18.60 -2.32 -8.26
CA PRO A 204 19.76 -1.44 -8.18
C PRO A 204 19.31 0.02 -8.03
N SER A 205 19.78 0.71 -6.98
CA SER A 205 19.35 2.08 -6.67
C SER A 205 19.58 3.05 -7.83
N GLU A 206 20.66 2.86 -8.59
CA GLU A 206 20.96 3.71 -9.75
C GLU A 206 19.94 3.53 -10.88
N ALA A 207 19.41 2.31 -11.09
CA ALA A 207 18.39 2.07 -12.11
C ALA A 207 17.10 2.83 -11.78
N VAL A 208 16.68 2.81 -10.51
CA VAL A 208 15.51 3.55 -10.00
C VAL A 208 15.76 5.06 -10.07
N ASN A 209 16.88 5.53 -9.52
CA ASN A 209 17.17 6.95 -9.39
C ASN A 209 17.42 7.63 -10.73
N SER A 210 18.14 6.98 -11.67
CA SER A 210 18.35 7.53 -13.01
C SER A 210 17.04 7.63 -13.79
N LEU A 211 16.16 6.63 -13.69
CA LEU A 211 14.85 6.68 -14.33
C LEU A 211 14.00 7.83 -13.79
N ILE A 212 13.85 7.93 -12.45
CA ILE A 212 13.12 9.04 -11.83
C ILE A 212 13.70 10.38 -12.29
N ARG A 213 15.03 10.53 -12.23
CA ARG A 213 15.72 11.77 -12.62
C ARG A 213 15.44 12.16 -14.06
N ASN A 214 15.45 11.20 -14.99
CA ASN A 214 15.25 11.49 -16.41
C ASN A 214 13.78 11.79 -16.71
N THR A 215 12.85 11.02 -16.15
CA THR A 215 11.42 11.20 -16.41
C THR A 215 10.89 12.54 -15.88
N VAL A 216 11.32 12.99 -14.70
CA VAL A 216 10.83 14.27 -14.13
C VAL A 216 11.33 15.52 -14.86
N GLU A 217 12.26 15.39 -15.80
CA GLU A 217 12.71 16.48 -16.68
C GLU A 217 11.80 16.64 -17.91
N VAL A 218 10.93 15.67 -18.19
CA VAL A 218 9.98 15.75 -19.30
C VAL A 218 8.94 16.84 -19.00
N SER A 219 8.88 17.83 -19.89
CA SER A 219 7.87 18.88 -19.83
C SER A 219 6.54 18.31 -20.32
N LEU A 220 5.51 18.38 -19.48
CA LEU A 220 4.16 17.96 -19.79
C LEU A 220 3.23 19.17 -19.89
N PRO A 221 2.07 19.03 -20.56
CA PRO A 221 1.06 20.09 -20.61
C PRO A 221 0.66 20.61 -19.23
N ASP A 222 0.34 21.91 -19.17
CA ASP A 222 -0.15 22.54 -17.94
C ASP A 222 -1.45 21.87 -17.48
N GLY A 223 -1.57 21.65 -16.17
CA GLY A 223 -2.75 21.02 -15.57
C GLY A 223 -2.73 19.49 -15.57
N THR A 224 -1.68 18.87 -16.10
CA THR A 224 -1.43 17.44 -15.94
C THR A 224 -1.11 17.08 -14.49
N ASN A 225 -1.57 15.91 -14.04
CA ASN A 225 -1.21 15.31 -12.75
C ASN A 225 -0.41 14.01 -12.98
N PRO A 226 0.90 14.12 -13.27
CA PRO A 226 1.63 12.97 -13.75
C PRO A 226 2.06 12.03 -12.61
N LEU A 227 1.93 10.74 -12.84
CA LEU A 227 2.37 9.66 -11.95
C LEU A 227 3.39 8.79 -12.67
N LEU A 228 4.54 8.56 -12.04
CA LEU A 228 5.49 7.50 -12.40
C LEU A 228 5.43 6.41 -11.33
N GLU A 229 4.93 5.23 -11.68
CA GLU A 229 4.99 4.02 -10.84
C GLU A 229 6.07 3.08 -11.34
N LEU A 230 6.97 2.69 -10.45
CA LEU A 230 8.02 1.71 -10.68
C LEU A 230 7.68 0.50 -9.83
N ASP A 231 7.36 -0.63 -10.45
CA ASP A 231 7.02 -1.86 -9.73
C ASP A 231 8.05 -2.93 -10.05
N THR A 232 8.85 -3.26 -9.04
CA THR A 232 9.94 -4.24 -9.11
C THR A 232 9.63 -5.48 -8.30
N THR A 233 8.36 -5.72 -7.97
CA THR A 233 7.95 -6.92 -7.23
C THR A 233 8.11 -8.17 -8.10
N GLU A 234 8.85 -9.15 -7.59
CA GLU A 234 8.94 -10.48 -8.19
C GLU A 234 7.69 -11.31 -7.84
N TYR A 235 7.04 -10.96 -6.73
CA TYR A 235 5.88 -11.66 -6.16
C TYR A 235 4.55 -10.93 -6.40
N SER A 236 4.13 -10.78 -7.67
CA SER A 236 2.69 -10.63 -7.92
C SER A 236 1.99 -12.00 -7.77
N LEU A 237 0.68 -12.02 -7.48
CA LEU A 237 -0.12 -13.27 -7.48
C LEU A 237 -0.06 -14.04 -8.82
N ILE A 238 0.56 -13.45 -9.83
CA ILE A 238 1.02 -14.06 -11.07
C ILE A 238 2.53 -14.26 -10.92
N LYS A 239 2.98 -15.50 -10.68
CA LYS A 239 4.40 -15.87 -10.71
C LYS A 239 5.06 -15.31 -11.99
N ASN A 240 6.23 -14.69 -11.83
CA ASN A 240 7.06 -14.11 -12.90
C ASN A 240 6.54 -12.75 -13.43
N SER A 241 6.18 -11.80 -12.55
CA SER A 241 6.09 -10.40 -12.99
C SER A 241 7.51 -9.85 -13.14
N GLU A 242 7.90 -9.52 -14.37
CA GLU A 242 9.14 -8.81 -14.62
C GLU A 242 9.02 -7.35 -14.14
N PRO A 243 10.12 -6.67 -13.77
CA PRO A 243 10.05 -5.29 -13.31
C PRO A 243 9.46 -4.37 -14.37
N ARG A 244 8.51 -3.52 -13.96
CA ARG A 244 7.69 -2.71 -14.86
C ARG A 244 7.69 -1.23 -14.54
N ILE A 245 7.49 -0.44 -15.58
CA ILE A 245 7.32 1.01 -15.48
C ILE A 245 5.90 1.35 -15.90
N LYS A 246 5.22 2.21 -15.14
CA LYS A 246 3.91 2.73 -15.52
C LYS A 246 3.87 4.23 -15.36
N VAL A 247 3.39 4.92 -16.40
CA VAL A 247 3.37 6.38 -16.45
C VAL A 247 1.97 6.86 -16.80
N TRP A 248 1.40 7.72 -15.96
CA TRP A 248 0.14 8.41 -16.21
C TRP A 248 0.41 9.89 -16.31
N PHE A 249 -0.14 10.58 -17.31
CA PHE A 249 0.17 12.00 -17.54
C PHE A 249 -0.89 12.76 -18.35
N LEU A 250 -2.10 12.24 -18.45
CA LEU A 250 -3.19 12.93 -19.17
C LEU A 250 -4.34 13.20 -18.21
N PRO A 251 -5.08 14.31 -18.39
CA PRO A 251 -6.21 14.63 -17.56
C PRO A 251 -7.26 13.52 -17.56
N LYS A 252 -7.91 13.34 -16.41
CA LYS A 252 -9.18 12.61 -16.29
C LYS A 252 -10.18 13.10 -17.36
N ASP A 253 -10.83 12.16 -18.04
CA ASP A 253 -11.87 12.34 -19.08
C ASP A 253 -11.38 12.37 -20.55
N ASP A 254 -10.12 12.03 -20.81
CA ASP A 254 -9.58 11.89 -22.16
C ASP A 254 -9.06 10.47 -22.45
N ASP A 255 -9.99 9.54 -22.66
CA ASP A 255 -9.70 8.11 -22.85
C ASP A 255 -9.00 7.80 -24.20
N ASP A 256 -9.06 8.73 -25.18
CA ASP A 256 -8.54 8.54 -26.55
C ASP A 256 -7.28 9.38 -26.87
N ASP A 257 -6.99 10.47 -26.13
CA ASP A 257 -5.95 11.43 -26.54
C ASP A 257 -4.62 11.32 -25.78
N LEU A 258 -3.95 10.17 -25.92
CA LEU A 258 -2.52 10.09 -25.61
C LEU A 258 -1.73 11.06 -26.50
N GLU A 259 -1.34 12.22 -26.00
CA GLU A 259 -0.56 13.20 -26.78
C GLU A 259 0.78 12.57 -27.23
N ILE A 260 0.89 12.30 -28.54
CA ILE A 260 2.01 11.54 -29.13
C ILE A 260 3.37 12.12 -28.71
N GLN A 261 3.51 13.44 -28.71
CA GLN A 261 4.78 14.12 -28.42
C GLN A 261 5.19 13.96 -26.96
N SER A 262 4.25 14.16 -26.03
CA SER A 262 4.48 13.96 -24.59
C SER A 262 4.78 12.49 -24.27
N ALA A 263 4.01 11.57 -24.86
CA ALA A 263 4.24 10.13 -24.73
C ALA A 263 5.61 9.70 -25.30
N ALA A 264 5.99 10.23 -26.46
CA ALA A 264 7.25 9.95 -27.12
C ALA A 264 8.45 10.47 -26.31
N ALA A 265 8.35 11.66 -25.73
CA ALA A 265 9.37 12.22 -24.86
C ALA A 265 9.58 11.36 -23.60
N VAL A 266 8.49 10.94 -22.94
CA VAL A 266 8.57 10.01 -21.81
C VAL A 266 9.22 8.69 -22.25
N LEU A 267 8.77 8.11 -23.35
CA LEU A 267 9.30 6.84 -23.87
C LEU A 267 10.81 6.94 -24.18
N ALA A 268 11.26 8.03 -24.79
CA ALA A 268 12.68 8.28 -25.08
C ALA A 268 13.53 8.40 -23.80
N THR A 269 12.99 8.95 -22.69
CA THR A 269 13.71 8.99 -21.41
C THR A 269 13.85 7.64 -20.72
N ILE A 270 12.95 6.71 -21.03
CA ILE A 270 12.94 5.34 -20.49
C ILE A 270 13.89 4.45 -21.30
N GLU A 271 14.13 4.77 -22.57
CA GLU A 271 15.12 4.05 -23.36
C GLU A 271 16.52 4.14 -22.71
N GLY A 272 17.18 3.00 -22.57
CA GLY A 272 18.45 2.87 -21.86
C GLY A 272 18.32 2.41 -20.39
N THR A 273 17.14 2.00 -19.92
CA THR A 273 16.97 1.40 -18.58
C THR A 273 16.93 -0.15 -18.62
N PRO A 274 18.07 -0.86 -18.52
CA PRO A 274 18.14 -2.31 -18.74
C PRO A 274 17.55 -3.19 -17.65
N TYR A 275 17.12 -2.61 -16.52
CA TYR A 275 16.57 -3.37 -15.40
C TYR A 275 15.06 -3.67 -15.56
N PHE A 276 14.33 -2.79 -16.25
CA PHE A 276 12.90 -2.96 -16.48
C PHE A 276 12.65 -3.75 -17.77
N ALA A 277 11.57 -4.53 -17.79
CA ALA A 277 11.20 -5.41 -18.88
C ALA A 277 9.98 -4.93 -19.66
N ASP A 278 9.19 -4.02 -19.10
CA ASP A 278 8.12 -3.36 -19.83
C ASP A 278 7.86 -1.92 -19.34
N VAL A 279 7.17 -1.17 -20.19
CA VAL A 279 6.65 0.16 -19.89
C VAL A 279 5.22 0.28 -20.39
N GLU A 280 4.33 0.80 -19.53
CA GLU A 280 2.97 1.20 -19.86
C GLU A 280 2.83 2.73 -19.76
N LEU A 281 2.39 3.37 -20.84
CA LEU A 281 2.00 4.78 -20.86
C LEU A 281 0.47 4.86 -20.91
N CYS A 282 -0.14 5.53 -19.94
CA CYS A 282 -1.57 5.45 -19.69
C CYS A 282 -2.24 6.82 -19.54
N ALA A 283 -3.52 6.90 -19.89
CA ALA A 283 -4.39 7.97 -19.44
C ALA A 283 -4.72 7.82 -17.94
N GLU A 284 -4.92 8.93 -17.21
CA GLU A 284 -5.28 8.91 -15.79
C GLU A 284 -6.66 8.25 -15.58
N HIS A 285 -6.79 7.40 -14.55
CA HIS A 285 -8.02 6.64 -14.30
C HIS A 285 -8.91 7.28 -13.24
N GLU A 286 -10.23 7.17 -13.42
CA GLU A 286 -11.16 7.32 -12.29
C GLU A 286 -11.13 6.09 -11.39
N TYR A 287 -10.68 6.25 -10.14
CA TYR A 287 -10.80 5.21 -9.12
C TYR A 287 -12.27 4.72 -9.00
N GLY A 288 -12.54 3.48 -9.43
CA GLY A 288 -13.87 2.87 -9.38
C GLY A 288 -14.63 2.81 -10.72
N SER A 289 -14.05 3.32 -11.80
CA SER A 289 -14.58 3.12 -13.15
C SER A 289 -14.39 1.67 -13.63
N LYS A 290 -15.36 1.16 -14.41
CA LYS A 290 -15.29 -0.18 -15.04
C LYS A 290 -14.65 -0.14 -16.43
N THR A 291 -14.27 1.04 -16.92
CA THR A 291 -13.67 1.20 -18.24
C THR A 291 -12.20 0.75 -18.16
N PRO A 292 -11.73 -0.12 -19.08
CA PRO A 292 -10.32 -0.49 -19.12
C PRO A 292 -9.44 0.76 -19.35
N LEU A 293 -8.30 0.81 -18.66
CA LEU A 293 -7.28 1.84 -18.87
C LEU A 293 -6.86 1.88 -20.34
N SER A 294 -6.89 3.06 -20.96
CA SER A 294 -6.23 3.29 -22.25
C SER A 294 -4.73 3.41 -21.98
N CYS A 295 -4.00 2.33 -22.24
CA CYS A 295 -2.55 2.28 -22.11
C CYS A 295 -1.93 1.76 -23.41
N VAL A 296 -0.81 2.36 -23.82
CA VAL A 296 0.13 1.76 -24.76
C VAL A 296 1.23 1.07 -23.96
N SER A 297 1.58 -0.16 -24.34
CA SER A 297 2.60 -0.95 -23.64
C SER A 297 3.74 -1.36 -24.57
N TYR A 298 4.97 -1.34 -24.09
CA TYR A 298 6.15 -1.78 -24.82
C TYR A 298 6.96 -2.76 -23.99
N GLU A 299 7.50 -3.77 -24.65
CA GLU A 299 8.52 -4.64 -24.05
C GLU A 299 9.87 -3.94 -24.10
N ILE A 300 10.68 -4.14 -23.06
CA ILE A 300 12.03 -3.60 -22.94
C ILE A 300 13.00 -4.78 -22.91
N GLU A 301 13.88 -4.87 -23.90
CA GLU A 301 14.92 -5.90 -23.97
C GLU A 301 16.30 -5.26 -23.84
N ASN A 302 17.02 -5.56 -22.77
CA ASN A 302 18.35 -4.99 -22.48
C ASN A 302 18.37 -3.45 -22.54
N GLY A 303 17.29 -2.82 -22.05
CA GLY A 303 17.11 -1.37 -22.03
C GLY A 303 16.69 -0.77 -23.37
N ARG A 304 16.42 -1.58 -24.40
CA ARG A 304 15.87 -1.10 -25.68
C ARG A 304 14.39 -1.37 -25.75
N ILE A 305 13.66 -0.37 -26.22
CA ILE A 305 12.22 -0.45 -26.35
C ILE A 305 11.90 -1.21 -27.64
N GLY A 306 11.13 -2.28 -27.50
CA GLY A 306 10.67 -3.10 -28.61
C GLY A 306 9.73 -2.30 -29.51
N HIS A 307 9.90 -2.46 -30.82
CA HIS A 307 9.02 -1.88 -31.83
C HIS A 307 7.59 -2.47 -31.75
N SER A 308 7.42 -3.65 -31.17
CA SER A 308 6.11 -4.27 -30.97
C SER A 308 5.49 -3.89 -29.63
N SER A 309 4.31 -3.27 -29.68
CA SER A 309 3.46 -3.05 -28.51
C SER A 309 2.48 -4.20 -28.29
N ARG A 310 2.19 -4.52 -27.03
CA ARG A 310 1.17 -5.54 -26.69
C ARG A 310 -0.25 -5.03 -26.99
N TYR A 311 -0.52 -3.72 -26.90
CA TYR A 311 -1.79 -3.06 -27.28
C TYR A 311 -1.74 -1.54 -26.96
N PRO A 312 -2.50 -0.65 -27.65
CA PRO A 312 -3.00 -0.69 -29.03
C PRO A 312 -1.91 -0.38 -30.08
N LYS A 313 -1.87 -1.14 -31.18
CA LYS A 313 -0.70 -1.19 -32.10
C LYS A 313 -0.42 0.07 -32.91
N GLU A 314 -1.44 0.70 -33.51
CA GLU A 314 -1.24 1.86 -34.39
C GLU A 314 -0.72 3.06 -33.58
N ARG A 315 -1.38 3.39 -32.47
CA ARG A 315 -0.96 4.48 -31.59
C ARG A 315 0.40 4.24 -30.96
N ALA A 316 0.66 3.01 -30.53
CA ALA A 316 1.96 2.66 -29.98
C ALA A 316 3.08 2.78 -31.04
N GLN A 317 2.80 2.50 -32.31
CA GLN A 317 3.74 2.73 -33.40
C GLN A 317 4.04 4.22 -33.60
N GLU A 318 3.01 5.07 -33.63
CA GLU A 318 3.19 6.52 -33.78
C GLU A 318 4.05 7.12 -32.67
N ILE A 319 3.81 6.71 -31.43
CA ILE A 319 4.59 7.14 -30.26
C ILE A 319 6.03 6.62 -30.36
N TYR A 320 6.22 5.36 -30.75
CA TYR A 320 7.55 4.78 -30.94
C TYR A 320 8.34 5.52 -32.02
N ASP A 321 7.75 5.72 -33.20
CA ASP A 321 8.39 6.39 -34.34
C ASP A 321 8.74 7.85 -34.01
N ALA A 322 7.92 8.52 -33.19
CA ALA A 322 8.21 9.86 -32.69
C ALA A 322 9.33 9.85 -31.64
N ALA A 323 9.35 8.87 -30.73
CA ALA A 323 10.39 8.73 -29.72
C ALA A 323 11.77 8.50 -30.34
N GLN A 324 11.85 7.71 -31.41
CA GLN A 324 13.11 7.46 -32.14
C GLN A 324 13.69 8.69 -32.87
N GLN A 325 12.95 9.81 -32.90
CA GLN A 325 13.41 11.08 -33.49
C GLN A 325 13.96 12.08 -32.46
N LEU A 326 13.82 11.78 -31.16
CA LEU A 326 14.31 12.59 -30.04
C LEU A 326 15.73 12.16 -29.64
#